data_AF-A0A1B1Z5V0-F1
#
_entry.id   AF-A0A1B1Z5V0-F1
#
_cell.length_a   1.000
_cell.length_b   1.000
_cell.length_c   1.000
_cell.angle_alpha   90.00
_cell.angle_beta   90.00
_cell.angle_gamma   90.00
#
_symmetry.space_group_name_H-M   'P 1'
#
loop_
_entity.id
_entity.type
_entity.pdbx_description
1 polymer ?
#
loop_
_entity_poly.entity_id
_entity_poly.type
_entity_poly.pdbx_seq_one_letter_code
_entity_poly.pdbx_strand_id
1 'polypeptide(L)'
;MKKTIRVLIAKPGLDGHDRGALVISQALRDYGMEVIYTGLRQTPEQIASAAIQEDVDAIGLSCLSGAHNELFPEVMRLLQERGADDIIVVGGGVIPWEDIPFLESKGIKKVFTPGTPTIETAEFIEKTVFERDGISSSKVSATPPERIDHIGIAVSSLDETLPFYVNQLGLTLEAIEEVPSQRVKVAFIKIGETRLELLEAMSDDSPIAQFIEKRGQGVHHVALGVSNIQSRIEELKSNGIKMINEAPVIGAGGAQVAFMHPSSSHKVLFELCEKSKKEEA
;
A
#
# COMPACT_ATOMS: atom_id res chain seq x y z
N MET A 1 3.78 8.74 5.97
CA MET A 1 4.42 8.11 7.14
C MET A 1 3.95 6.67 7.19
N LYS A 2 4.87 5.70 7.33
CA LYS A 2 4.51 4.29 7.53
C LYS A 2 3.66 4.24 8.82
N LYS A 3 2.42 3.73 8.77
CA LYS A 3 1.66 3.49 9.99
C LYS A 3 2.45 2.48 10.82
N THR A 4 2.95 2.89 11.97
CA THR A 4 3.61 1.97 12.90
C THR A 4 2.52 1.21 13.62
N ILE A 5 2.45 -0.10 13.40
CA ILE A 5 1.46 -0.95 14.07
C ILE A 5 1.85 -1.08 15.55
N ARG A 6 0.93 -0.74 16.45
CA ARG A 6 1.12 -0.84 17.89
C ARG A 6 0.47 -2.12 18.41
N VAL A 7 1.25 -2.96 19.08
CA VAL A 7 0.80 -4.28 19.56
C VAL A 7 1.00 -4.40 21.06
N LEU A 8 -0.09 -4.66 21.79
CA LEU A 8 -0.04 -4.98 23.21
C LEU A 8 0.09 -6.49 23.40
N ILE A 9 1.19 -6.94 24.01
CA ILE A 9 1.35 -8.34 24.40
C ILE A 9 1.00 -8.48 25.87
N ALA A 10 -0.03 -9.27 26.15
CA ALA A 10 -0.56 -9.46 27.47
C ALA A 10 -0.63 -10.91 27.88
N LYS A 11 -0.62 -11.10 29.21
CA LYS A 11 -0.71 -12.40 29.82
C LYS A 11 -1.77 -12.41 30.92
N PRO A 12 -2.99 -12.88 30.59
CA PRO A 12 -4.12 -12.77 31.50
C PRO A 12 -4.04 -13.76 32.66
N GLY A 13 -4.66 -13.39 33.79
CA GLY A 13 -4.92 -14.29 34.92
C GLY A 13 -3.72 -14.49 35.85
N LEU A 14 -3.48 -15.71 36.31
CA LEU A 14 -2.38 -16.04 37.24
C LEU A 14 -1.16 -16.68 36.55
N ASP A 15 -1.14 -16.68 35.22
CA ASP A 15 -0.15 -17.39 34.44
C ASP A 15 1.23 -16.71 34.51
N GLY A 16 2.21 -17.43 35.06
CA GLY A 16 3.59 -16.96 35.26
C GLY A 16 4.55 -17.23 34.11
N HIS A 17 4.11 -17.86 33.01
CA HIS A 17 4.99 -18.29 31.92
C HIS A 17 5.16 -17.23 30.82
N ASP A 18 6.15 -16.36 30.94
CA ASP A 18 6.37 -15.23 30.01
C ASP A 18 7.23 -15.54 28.78
N ARG A 19 8.03 -16.60 28.78
CA ARG A 19 9.01 -16.86 27.69
C ARG A 19 8.43 -16.73 26.29
N GLY A 20 7.27 -17.34 26.03
CA GLY A 20 6.60 -17.24 24.74
C GLY A 20 6.18 -15.81 24.40
N ALA A 21 5.59 -15.10 25.37
CA ALA A 21 5.20 -13.70 25.21
C ALA A 21 6.41 -12.78 24.95
N LEU A 22 7.54 -13.01 25.63
CA LEU A 22 8.77 -12.24 25.43
C LEU A 22 9.41 -12.51 24.06
N VAL A 23 9.43 -13.77 23.61
CA VAL A 23 9.93 -14.14 22.28
C VAL A 23 9.09 -13.49 21.18
N ILE A 24 7.76 -13.56 21.29
CA ILE A 24 6.85 -12.89 20.34
C ILE A 24 7.03 -11.37 20.41
N SER A 25 7.12 -10.80 21.61
CA SER A 25 7.35 -9.36 21.77
C SER A 25 8.64 -8.90 21.07
N GLN A 26 9.71 -9.68 21.18
CA GLN A 26 10.96 -9.38 20.48
C GLN A 26 10.80 -9.51 18.96
N ALA A 27 10.20 -10.61 18.49
CA ALA A 27 10.02 -10.85 17.06
C ALA A 27 9.15 -9.77 16.38
N LEU A 28 8.09 -9.31 17.04
CA LEU A 28 7.25 -8.22 16.53
C LEU A 28 8.02 -6.89 16.47
N ARG A 29 8.89 -6.60 17.44
CA ARG A 29 9.79 -5.43 17.39
C ARG A 29 10.79 -5.54 16.26
N ASP A 30 11.40 -6.71 16.07
CA ASP A 30 12.35 -6.95 14.98
C ASP A 30 11.68 -6.82 13.60
N TYR A 31 10.38 -7.13 13.50
CA TYR A 31 9.55 -6.89 12.32
C TYR A 31 9.23 -5.40 12.07
N GLY A 32 9.45 -4.54 13.06
CA GLY A 32 9.22 -3.09 12.99
C GLY A 32 7.89 -2.62 13.57
N MET A 33 7.23 -3.43 14.41
CA MET A 33 6.07 -3.00 15.19
C MET A 33 6.49 -2.35 16.51
N GLU A 34 5.66 -1.44 17.02
CA GLU A 34 5.80 -0.93 18.39
C GLU A 34 5.12 -1.91 19.33
N VAL A 35 5.82 -2.41 20.34
CA VAL A 35 5.30 -3.47 21.22
C VAL A 35 5.25 -3.00 22.67
N ILE A 36 4.07 -3.05 23.26
CA ILE A 36 3.83 -2.82 24.69
C ILE A 36 3.64 -4.18 25.37
N TYR A 37 4.58 -4.59 26.22
CA TYR A 37 4.44 -5.80 27.03
C TYR A 37 3.88 -5.44 28.41
N THR A 38 2.71 -5.95 28.77
CA THR A 38 2.04 -5.58 30.04
C THR A 38 2.64 -6.25 31.28
N GLY A 39 3.59 -7.16 31.10
CA GLY A 39 4.06 -8.02 32.18
C GLY A 39 3.11 -9.19 32.48
N LEU A 40 3.40 -9.87 33.59
CA LEU A 40 2.66 -11.04 34.04
C LEU A 40 1.38 -10.65 34.80
N ARG A 41 0.46 -11.61 34.89
CA ARG A 41 -0.68 -11.61 35.79
C ARG A 41 -1.63 -10.40 35.69
N GLN A 42 -2.00 -10.03 34.47
CA GLN A 42 -2.95 -8.93 34.25
C GLN A 42 -4.39 -9.46 34.27
N THR A 43 -5.32 -8.70 34.83
CA THR A 43 -6.75 -9.02 34.68
C THR A 43 -7.25 -8.64 33.28
N PRO A 44 -8.33 -9.26 32.78
CA PRO A 44 -8.95 -8.84 31.52
C PRO A 44 -9.25 -7.33 31.46
N GLU A 45 -9.69 -6.73 32.56
CA GLU A 45 -9.98 -5.30 32.67
C GLU A 45 -8.72 -4.45 32.53
N GLN A 46 -7.60 -4.87 33.13
CA GLN A 46 -6.32 -4.18 32.99
C GLN A 46 -5.82 -4.24 31.55
N ILE A 47 -5.94 -5.39 30.90
CA ILE A 47 -5.53 -5.58 29.50
C ILE A 47 -6.36 -4.69 28.58
N ALA A 48 -7.69 -4.74 28.68
CA ALA A 48 -8.57 -3.90 27.86
C ALA A 48 -8.34 -2.40 28.12
N SER A 49 -8.10 -2.01 29.37
CA SER A 49 -7.80 -0.61 29.71
C SER A 49 -6.47 -0.15 29.11
N ALA A 50 -5.43 -0.96 29.23
CA ALA A 50 -4.11 -0.64 28.68
C ALA A 50 -4.15 -0.58 27.14
N ALA A 51 -4.84 -1.51 26.48
CA ALA A 51 -4.97 -1.52 25.03
C ALA A 51 -5.63 -0.24 24.49
N ILE A 52 -6.70 0.23 25.15
CA ILE A 52 -7.40 1.46 24.77
C ILE A 52 -6.56 2.70 25.09
N GLN A 53 -5.92 2.76 26.27
CA GLN A 53 -5.09 3.89 26.67
C GLN A 53 -3.86 4.06 25.79
N GLU A 54 -3.26 2.93 25.39
CA GLU A 54 -2.12 2.89 24.49
C GLU A 54 -2.53 2.94 23.01
N ASP A 55 -3.81 3.09 22.67
CA ASP A 55 -4.29 3.19 21.28
C ASP A 55 -3.68 2.14 20.35
N VAL A 56 -3.78 0.87 20.76
CA VAL A 56 -3.13 -0.24 20.04
C VAL A 56 -3.96 -0.76 18.88
N ASP A 57 -3.28 -1.14 17.80
CA ASP A 57 -3.93 -1.79 16.65
C ASP A 57 -4.26 -3.25 16.93
N ALA A 58 -3.47 -3.92 17.77
CA ALA A 58 -3.64 -5.33 18.08
C ALA A 58 -3.25 -5.71 19.52
N ILE A 59 -3.82 -6.81 20.00
CA ILE A 59 -3.49 -7.46 21.27
C ILE A 59 -3.08 -8.91 20.99
N GLY A 60 -1.91 -9.32 21.50
CA GLY A 60 -1.51 -10.72 21.58
C GLY A 60 -1.71 -11.26 23.01
N LEU A 61 -2.65 -12.18 23.19
CA LEU A 61 -2.91 -12.83 24.47
C LEU A 61 -2.15 -14.16 24.58
N SER A 62 -1.31 -14.30 25.61
CA SER A 62 -0.55 -15.53 25.85
C SER A 62 -1.10 -16.34 27.04
N CYS A 63 -1.43 -17.61 26.82
CA CYS A 63 -1.91 -18.51 27.88
C CYS A 63 -1.21 -19.89 27.86
N LEU A 64 -0.73 -20.31 29.03
CA LEU A 64 -0.22 -21.65 29.33
C LEU A 64 -0.95 -22.26 30.55
N SER A 65 -1.75 -21.48 31.27
CA SER A 65 -2.49 -21.93 32.47
C SER A 65 -3.75 -22.75 32.18
N GLY A 66 -4.15 -22.88 30.91
CA GLY A 66 -5.41 -23.53 30.50
C GLY A 66 -6.66 -22.66 30.69
N ALA A 67 -6.52 -21.42 31.16
CA ALA A 67 -7.64 -20.51 31.40
C ALA A 67 -8.06 -19.71 30.14
N HIS A 68 -7.58 -20.06 28.95
CA HIS A 68 -7.84 -19.31 27.70
C HIS A 68 -9.33 -19.23 27.34
N ASN A 69 -10.09 -20.30 27.57
CA ASN A 69 -11.53 -20.34 27.27
C ASN A 69 -12.36 -19.38 28.14
N GLU A 70 -11.84 -18.93 29.27
CA GLU A 70 -12.49 -17.94 30.14
C GLU A 70 -11.91 -16.54 29.89
N LEU A 71 -10.58 -16.43 29.93
CA LEU A 71 -9.92 -15.13 29.96
C LEU A 71 -9.90 -14.41 28.62
N PHE A 72 -9.78 -15.13 27.49
CA PHE A 72 -9.72 -14.49 26.18
C PHE A 72 -11.09 -13.92 25.77
N PRO A 73 -12.22 -14.67 25.90
CA PRO A 73 -13.54 -14.11 25.65
C PRO A 73 -13.88 -12.93 26.56
N GLU A 74 -13.40 -12.93 27.80
CA GLU A 74 -13.64 -11.83 28.72
C GLU A 74 -12.93 -10.53 28.28
N VAL A 75 -11.68 -10.63 27.78
CA VAL A 75 -11.01 -9.48 27.15
C VAL A 75 -11.81 -8.97 25.95
N MET A 76 -12.28 -9.87 25.07
CA MET A 76 -13.09 -9.50 23.91
C MET A 76 -14.38 -8.77 24.31
N ARG A 77 -15.10 -9.28 25.32
CA ARG A 77 -16.32 -8.67 25.85
C ARG A 77 -16.06 -7.25 26.35
N LEU A 78 -14.99 -7.06 27.12
CA LEU A 78 -14.62 -5.76 27.69
C LEU A 78 -14.19 -4.74 26.63
N LEU A 79 -13.51 -5.17 25.56
CA LEU A 79 -13.21 -4.31 24.42
C LEU A 79 -14.49 -3.85 23.71
N GLN A 80 -15.41 -4.78 23.45
CA GLN A 80 -16.69 -4.47 22.81
C GLN A 80 -17.54 -3.50 23.65
N GLU A 81 -17.64 -3.72 24.96
CA GLU A 81 -18.39 -2.83 25.87
C GLU A 81 -17.85 -1.41 25.91
N ARG A 82 -16.56 -1.24 25.59
CA ARG A 82 -15.88 0.06 25.56
C ARG A 82 -15.78 0.66 24.17
N GLY A 83 -16.38 0.03 23.15
CA GLY A 83 -16.36 0.49 21.77
C GLY A 83 -14.99 0.40 21.10
N ALA A 84 -14.18 -0.58 21.51
CA ALA A 84 -12.84 -0.86 20.98
C ALA A 84 -12.79 -2.23 20.28
N ASP A 85 -13.88 -2.62 19.62
CA ASP A 85 -14.02 -3.88 18.88
C ASP A 85 -13.24 -3.90 17.55
N ASP A 86 -12.65 -2.77 17.15
CA ASP A 86 -11.75 -2.61 16.02
C ASP A 86 -10.30 -3.05 16.33
N ILE A 87 -9.95 -3.24 17.62
CA ILE A 87 -8.65 -3.75 18.04
C ILE A 87 -8.56 -5.25 17.70
N ILE A 88 -7.54 -5.62 16.95
CA ILE A 88 -7.33 -7.01 16.51
C ILE A 88 -6.78 -7.86 17.66
N VAL A 89 -7.49 -8.90 18.08
CA VAL A 89 -7.00 -9.79 19.14
C VAL A 89 -6.56 -11.15 18.57
N VAL A 90 -5.32 -11.55 18.87
CA VAL A 90 -4.78 -12.88 18.55
C VAL A 90 -4.43 -13.64 19.84
N GLY A 91 -4.54 -14.96 19.79
CA GLY A 91 -4.19 -15.84 20.91
C GLY A 91 -2.87 -16.55 20.67
N GLY A 92 -2.20 -16.95 21.75
CA GLY A 92 -1.05 -17.83 21.67
C GLY A 92 -0.72 -18.53 22.98
N GLY A 93 0.23 -19.46 22.90
CA GLY A 93 0.61 -20.35 24.01
C GLY A 93 0.20 -21.80 23.73
N VAL A 94 0.19 -22.66 24.75
CA VAL A 94 -0.19 -24.07 24.57
C VAL A 94 -1.70 -24.19 24.75
N ILE A 95 -2.41 -23.95 23.65
CA ILE A 95 -3.87 -24.05 23.58
C ILE A 95 -4.23 -25.35 22.85
N PRO A 96 -5.09 -26.21 23.43
CA PRO A 96 -5.60 -27.41 22.75
C PRO A 96 -6.30 -27.09 21.43
N TRP A 97 -6.08 -27.92 20.41
CA TRP A 97 -6.67 -27.71 19.07
C TRP A 97 -8.21 -27.67 19.08
N GLU A 98 -8.83 -28.41 20.00
CA GLU A 98 -10.28 -28.44 20.21
C GLU A 98 -10.87 -27.13 20.76
N ASP A 99 -10.06 -26.32 21.44
CA ASP A 99 -10.48 -25.04 22.01
C ASP A 99 -10.38 -23.88 21.01
N ILE A 100 -9.53 -23.99 19.99
CA ILE A 100 -9.28 -22.93 19.01
C ILE A 100 -10.57 -22.48 18.30
N PRO A 101 -11.43 -23.39 17.77
CA PRO A 101 -12.68 -22.97 17.12
C PRO A 101 -13.61 -22.18 18.04
N PHE A 102 -13.63 -22.51 19.34
CA PHE A 102 -14.41 -21.76 20.32
C PHE A 102 -13.84 -20.35 20.48
N LEU A 103 -12.53 -20.20 20.65
CA LEU A 103 -11.88 -18.89 20.77
C LEU A 103 -12.10 -18.02 19.53
N GLU A 104 -11.99 -18.60 18.34
CA GLU A 104 -12.24 -17.90 17.07
C GLU A 104 -13.71 -17.44 16.96
N SER A 105 -14.65 -18.27 17.39
CA SER A 105 -16.08 -17.88 17.45
C SER A 105 -16.36 -16.71 18.41
N LYS A 106 -15.45 -16.44 19.36
CA LYS A 106 -15.52 -15.30 20.29
C LYS A 106 -14.79 -14.06 19.79
N GLY A 107 -14.25 -14.09 18.57
CA GLY A 107 -13.64 -12.93 17.92
C GLY A 107 -12.12 -12.87 18.00
N ILE A 108 -11.46 -13.88 18.59
CA ILE A 108 -10.01 -14.04 18.47
C ILE A 108 -9.69 -14.36 17.00
N LYS A 109 -8.89 -13.53 16.33
CA LYS A 109 -8.69 -13.63 14.88
C LYS A 109 -7.88 -14.85 14.45
N LYS A 110 -6.95 -15.30 15.28
CA LYS A 110 -6.14 -16.49 15.08
C LYS A 110 -5.46 -16.90 16.39
N VAL A 111 -5.22 -18.20 16.56
CA VAL A 111 -4.42 -18.74 17.66
C VAL A 111 -3.11 -19.32 17.13
N PHE A 112 -1.99 -18.89 17.69
CA PHE A 112 -0.64 -19.35 17.33
C PHE A 112 -0.08 -20.27 18.43
N THR A 113 0.11 -21.54 18.10
CA THR A 113 0.57 -22.58 19.03
C THR A 113 2.09 -22.79 18.91
N PRO A 114 2.74 -23.53 19.83
CA PRO A 114 4.18 -23.77 19.74
C PRO A 114 4.56 -24.42 18.41
N GLY A 115 5.63 -23.92 17.79
CA GLY A 115 6.08 -24.35 16.48
C GLY A 115 5.68 -23.42 15.34
N THR A 116 4.72 -22.51 15.54
CA THR A 116 4.45 -21.43 14.58
C THR A 116 5.69 -20.53 14.45
N PRO A 117 6.20 -20.29 13.24
CA PRO A 117 7.22 -19.27 13.01
C PRO A 117 6.76 -17.90 13.50
N THR A 118 7.61 -17.19 14.25
CA THR A 118 7.26 -15.89 14.83
C THR A 118 6.92 -14.85 13.75
N ILE A 119 7.56 -14.96 12.58
CA ILE A 119 7.30 -14.11 11.41
C ILE A 119 5.85 -14.23 10.92
N GLU A 120 5.25 -15.42 10.99
CA GLU A 120 3.87 -15.66 10.56
C GLU A 120 2.88 -14.90 11.45
N THR A 121 3.18 -14.79 12.75
CA THR A 121 2.38 -13.98 13.67
C THR A 121 2.44 -12.50 13.29
N ALA A 122 3.63 -11.99 12.97
CA ALA A 122 3.82 -10.60 12.56
C ALA A 122 3.10 -10.29 11.24
N GLU A 123 3.30 -11.11 10.22
CA GLU A 123 2.66 -10.97 8.91
C GLU A 123 1.12 -11.04 9.01
N PHE A 124 0.60 -11.93 9.85
CA PHE A 124 -0.83 -12.03 10.07
C PHE A 124 -1.41 -10.77 10.73
N ILE A 125 -0.75 -10.25 11.77
CA ILE A 125 -1.17 -9.00 12.42
C ILE A 125 -1.12 -7.84 11.42
N GLU A 126 -0.02 -7.68 10.69
CA GLU A 126 0.12 -6.61 9.69
C GLU A 126 -0.99 -6.66 8.64
N LYS A 127 -1.18 -7.84 8.03
CA LYS A 127 -2.24 -8.07 7.05
C LYS A 127 -3.62 -7.73 7.60
N THR A 128 -3.94 -8.19 8.80
CA THR A 128 -5.28 -8.00 9.39
C THR A 128 -5.54 -6.53 9.72
N VAL A 129 -4.54 -5.82 10.24
CA VAL A 129 -4.63 -4.37 10.52
C VAL A 129 -4.80 -3.60 9.22
N PHE A 130 -4.05 -3.93 8.17
CA PHE A 130 -4.22 -3.29 6.86
C PHE A 130 -5.61 -3.57 6.26
N GLU A 131 -6.09 -4.81 6.34
CA GLU A 131 -7.44 -5.15 5.86
C GLU A 131 -8.54 -4.38 6.61
N ARG A 132 -8.42 -4.23 7.95
CA ARG A 132 -9.30 -3.38 8.77
C ARG A 132 -9.27 -1.92 8.31
N ASP A 133 -8.08 -1.41 8.03
CA ASP A 133 -7.87 -0.04 7.56
C ASP A 133 -8.26 0.17 6.08
N GLY A 134 -8.86 -0.85 5.43
CA GLY A 134 -9.30 -0.80 4.04
C GLY A 134 -8.17 -0.99 3.00
N ILE A 135 -6.97 -1.32 3.45
CA ILE A 135 -5.78 -1.62 2.64
C ILE A 135 -5.72 -3.14 2.46
N SER A 136 -6.39 -3.67 1.44
CA SER A 136 -6.43 -5.11 1.19
C SER A 136 -5.55 -5.51 0.01
N SER A 137 -4.68 -6.51 0.20
CA SER A 137 -3.99 -7.22 -0.88
C SER A 137 -4.87 -8.27 -1.59
N SER A 138 -6.02 -8.60 -1.00
CA SER A 138 -6.89 -9.72 -1.40
C SER A 138 -8.23 -9.26 -2.00
N LYS A 139 -8.69 -8.04 -1.71
CA LYS A 139 -9.78 -7.36 -2.46
C LYS A 139 -9.19 -6.52 -3.59
N VAL A 140 -8.62 -7.20 -4.59
CA VAL A 140 -8.41 -6.61 -5.91
C VAL A 140 -9.80 -6.41 -6.52
N SER A 141 -10.48 -5.31 -6.18
CA SER A 141 -11.65 -4.86 -6.93
C SER A 141 -11.24 -4.22 -8.27
N ALA A 142 -9.94 -3.96 -8.44
CA ALA A 142 -9.40 -3.20 -9.54
C ALA A 142 -8.37 -3.97 -10.36
N THR A 143 -8.57 -4.05 -11.67
CA THR A 143 -7.61 -4.68 -12.58
C THR A 143 -6.26 -3.95 -12.48
N PRO A 144 -5.16 -4.61 -12.08
CA PRO A 144 -3.87 -3.93 -11.97
C PRO A 144 -3.38 -3.49 -13.36
N PRO A 145 -2.68 -2.36 -13.47
CA PRO A 145 -1.96 -2.01 -14.69
C PRO A 145 -0.87 -3.06 -14.96
N GLU A 146 -0.52 -3.24 -16.24
CA GLU A 146 0.39 -4.31 -16.69
C GLU A 146 1.85 -3.95 -16.43
N ARG A 147 2.20 -2.68 -16.57
CA ARG A 147 3.57 -2.15 -16.46
C ARG A 147 3.58 -0.64 -16.23
N ILE A 148 4.73 -0.10 -15.88
CA ILE A 148 5.03 1.32 -16.10
C ILE A 148 5.36 1.46 -17.59
N ASP A 149 4.50 2.14 -18.34
CA ASP A 149 4.72 2.33 -19.77
C ASP A 149 5.84 3.34 -20.01
N HIS A 150 5.74 4.51 -19.40
CA HIS A 150 6.76 5.55 -19.45
C HIS A 150 6.69 6.51 -18.26
N ILE A 151 7.74 7.32 -18.08
CA ILE A 151 7.78 8.44 -17.16
C ILE A 151 8.02 9.71 -17.97
N GLY A 152 7.06 10.63 -17.95
CA GLY A 152 7.16 11.92 -18.60
C GLY A 152 7.99 12.89 -17.77
N ILE A 153 8.99 13.52 -18.39
CA ILE A 153 9.91 14.47 -17.76
C ILE A 153 9.87 15.78 -18.53
N ALA A 154 9.36 16.84 -17.91
CA ALA A 154 9.32 18.16 -18.48
C ALA A 154 10.71 18.79 -18.51
N VAL A 155 11.15 19.24 -19.69
CA VAL A 155 12.45 19.87 -19.92
C VAL A 155 12.26 21.16 -20.72
N SER A 156 13.17 22.12 -20.51
CA SER A 156 13.15 23.40 -21.21
C SER A 156 13.69 23.30 -22.64
N SER A 157 14.60 22.37 -22.88
CA SER A 157 15.18 22.09 -24.20
C SER A 157 15.65 20.65 -24.30
N LEU A 158 15.17 19.92 -25.31
CA LEU A 158 15.67 18.60 -25.68
C LEU A 158 17.13 18.69 -26.14
N ASP A 159 17.50 19.71 -26.90
CA ASP A 159 18.86 19.86 -27.42
C ASP A 159 19.89 19.98 -26.29
N GLU A 160 19.55 20.70 -25.21
CA GLU A 160 20.42 20.81 -24.03
C GLU A 160 20.39 19.55 -23.14
N THR A 161 19.26 18.85 -23.09
CA THR A 161 19.04 17.77 -22.12
C THR A 161 19.43 16.39 -22.64
N LEU A 162 19.23 16.11 -23.94
CA LEU A 162 19.52 14.83 -24.57
C LEU A 162 20.97 14.35 -24.38
N PRO A 163 22.01 15.21 -24.45
CA PRO A 163 23.39 14.78 -24.22
C PRO A 163 23.60 14.11 -22.86
N PHE A 164 22.88 14.52 -21.82
CA PHE A 164 22.95 13.86 -20.51
C PHE A 164 22.39 12.44 -20.57
N TYR A 165 21.17 12.27 -21.08
CA TYR A 165 20.50 10.96 -21.12
C TYR A 165 21.19 9.99 -22.07
N VAL A 166 21.62 10.45 -23.24
CA VAL A 166 22.24 9.58 -24.25
C VAL A 166 23.71 9.34 -23.95
N ASN A 167 24.51 10.40 -23.74
CA ASN A 167 25.96 10.25 -23.67
C ASN A 167 26.47 9.97 -22.24
N GLN A 168 25.83 10.52 -21.20
CA GLN A 168 26.29 10.32 -19.82
C GLN A 168 25.64 9.09 -19.18
N LEU A 169 24.33 8.89 -19.39
CA LEU A 169 23.62 7.70 -18.87
C LEU A 169 23.69 6.50 -19.81
N GLY A 170 24.09 6.68 -21.07
CA GLY A 170 24.21 5.59 -22.04
C GLY A 170 22.87 5.02 -22.53
N LEU A 171 21.79 5.80 -22.43
CA LEU A 171 20.46 5.36 -22.84
C LEU A 171 20.23 5.56 -24.34
N THR A 172 19.33 4.74 -24.91
CA THR A 172 19.02 4.78 -26.34
C THR A 172 17.90 5.78 -26.62
N LEU A 173 18.17 6.79 -27.44
CA LEU A 173 17.15 7.62 -28.06
C LEU A 173 16.51 6.83 -29.23
N GLU A 174 15.21 6.55 -29.14
CA GLU A 174 14.47 5.81 -30.17
C GLU A 174 13.95 6.74 -31.27
N ALA A 175 13.29 7.83 -30.87
CA ALA A 175 12.69 8.79 -31.78
C ALA A 175 12.49 10.16 -31.11
N ILE A 176 12.28 11.18 -31.93
CA ILE A 176 11.75 12.48 -31.52
C ILE A 176 10.53 12.78 -32.37
N GLU A 177 9.41 13.07 -31.73
CA GLU A 177 8.14 13.36 -32.40
C GLU A 177 7.56 14.68 -31.91
N GLU A 178 6.88 15.39 -32.81
CA GLU A 178 6.01 16.50 -32.44
C GLU A 178 4.59 15.98 -32.28
N VAL A 179 3.93 16.37 -31.20
CA VAL A 179 2.52 16.04 -30.92
C VAL A 179 1.73 17.35 -30.88
N PRO A 180 1.31 17.90 -32.05
CA PRO A 180 0.69 19.21 -32.12
C PRO A 180 -0.60 19.33 -31.30
N SER A 181 -1.37 18.24 -31.19
CA SER A 181 -2.59 18.19 -30.36
C SER A 181 -2.33 18.50 -28.89
N GLN A 182 -1.12 18.18 -28.41
CA GLN A 182 -0.68 18.44 -27.04
C GLN A 182 0.33 19.59 -26.94
N ARG A 183 0.74 20.18 -28.07
CA ARG A 183 1.71 21.30 -28.16
C ARG A 183 3.04 20.97 -27.48
N VAL A 184 3.51 19.74 -27.68
CA VAL A 184 4.72 19.21 -27.06
C VAL A 184 5.56 18.48 -28.10
N LYS A 185 6.88 18.61 -27.99
CA LYS A 185 7.87 17.79 -28.67
C LYS A 185 8.40 16.76 -27.68
N VAL A 186 8.39 15.49 -28.07
CA VAL A 186 8.70 14.36 -27.21
C VAL A 186 9.92 13.63 -27.73
N ALA A 187 10.90 13.38 -26.87
CA ALA A 187 12.00 12.46 -27.16
C ALA A 187 11.81 11.17 -26.35
N PHE A 188 11.81 10.03 -27.05
CA PHE A 188 11.61 8.71 -26.44
C PHE A 188 12.95 8.07 -26.12
N ILE A 189 13.25 7.91 -24.83
CA ILE A 189 14.49 7.29 -24.34
C ILE A 189 14.18 5.91 -23.75
N LYS A 190 14.72 4.85 -24.35
CA LYS A 190 14.48 3.47 -23.93
C LYS A 190 15.27 3.09 -22.69
N ILE A 191 14.61 2.44 -21.73
CA ILE A 191 15.26 1.82 -20.57
C ILE A 191 14.52 0.54 -20.16
N GLY A 192 15.13 -0.63 -20.41
CA GLY A 192 14.49 -1.92 -20.17
C GLY A 192 13.13 -2.03 -20.89
N GLU A 193 12.08 -2.40 -20.16
CA GLU A 193 10.71 -2.50 -20.69
C GLU A 193 9.96 -1.16 -20.73
N THR A 194 10.48 -0.10 -20.09
CA THR A 194 9.83 1.22 -19.99
C THR A 194 10.54 2.28 -20.85
N ARG A 195 10.07 3.52 -20.81
CA ARG A 195 10.66 4.69 -21.48
C ARG A 195 10.72 5.90 -20.55
N LEU A 196 11.70 6.75 -20.76
CA LEU A 196 11.67 8.13 -20.30
C LEU A 196 11.25 9.00 -21.49
N GLU A 197 10.18 9.76 -21.32
CA GLU A 197 9.69 10.67 -22.35
C GLU A 197 10.05 12.09 -21.95
N LEU A 198 11.02 12.68 -22.64
CA LEU A 198 11.42 14.06 -22.39
C LEU A 198 10.47 14.99 -23.15
N LEU A 199 9.83 15.90 -22.44
CA LEU A 199 8.73 16.74 -22.93
C LEU A 199 9.20 18.19 -23.01
N GLU A 200 9.35 18.71 -24.23
CA GLU A 200 9.64 20.12 -24.49
C GLU A 200 8.38 20.82 -25.01
N ALA A 201 8.06 21.95 -24.39
CA ALA A 201 6.93 22.78 -24.80
C ALA A 201 7.15 23.38 -26.19
N MET A 202 6.16 23.26 -27.08
CA MET A 202 6.20 23.93 -28.40
C MET A 202 5.67 25.37 -28.33
N SER A 203 5.06 25.76 -27.21
CA SER A 203 4.52 27.10 -26.97
C SER A 203 4.43 27.42 -25.48
N ASP A 204 4.48 28.71 -25.14
CA ASP A 204 4.43 29.20 -23.75
C ASP A 204 3.09 28.90 -23.05
N ASP A 205 2.03 28.69 -23.82
CA ASP A 205 0.69 28.38 -23.32
C ASP A 205 0.41 26.86 -23.24
N SER A 206 1.41 26.01 -23.52
CA SER A 206 1.32 24.56 -23.41
C SER A 206 1.26 24.10 -21.93
N PRO A 207 0.66 22.93 -21.63
CA PRO A 207 0.63 22.40 -20.28
C PRO A 207 2.04 22.20 -19.68
N ILE A 208 3.01 21.82 -20.52
CA ILE A 208 4.41 21.61 -20.12
C ILE A 208 5.08 22.94 -19.75
N ALA A 209 4.89 24.00 -20.54
CA ALA A 209 5.40 25.33 -20.20
C ALA A 209 4.84 25.83 -18.86
N GLN A 210 3.53 25.69 -18.65
CA GLN A 210 2.89 26.06 -17.38
C GLN A 210 3.38 25.22 -16.19
N PHE A 211 3.70 23.93 -16.41
CA PHE A 211 4.28 23.09 -15.38
C PHE A 211 5.68 23.58 -15.00
N ILE A 212 6.55 23.81 -15.99
CA ILE A 212 7.93 24.28 -15.77
C ILE A 212 7.91 25.64 -15.06
N GLU A 213 7.04 26.56 -15.46
CA GLU A 213 6.89 27.87 -14.81
C GLU A 213 6.55 27.73 -13.30
N LYS A 214 5.66 26.79 -12.95
CA LYS A 214 5.15 26.63 -11.58
C LYS A 214 6.03 25.73 -10.70
N ARG A 215 6.75 24.78 -11.30
CA ARG A 215 7.41 23.66 -10.59
C ARG A 215 8.88 23.47 -10.96
N GLY A 216 9.36 24.10 -12.03
CA GLY A 216 10.66 23.81 -12.64
C GLY A 216 10.62 22.57 -13.54
N GLN A 217 11.76 22.29 -14.17
CA GLN A 217 11.98 21.06 -14.93
C GLN A 217 11.97 19.84 -13.99
N GLY A 218 11.53 18.68 -14.48
CA GLY A 218 11.50 17.44 -13.69
C GLY A 218 10.39 16.47 -14.11
N VAL A 219 10.18 15.43 -13.30
CA VAL A 219 9.13 14.43 -13.54
C VAL A 219 7.76 15.09 -13.52
N HIS A 220 7.05 14.96 -14.64
CA HIS A 220 5.73 15.54 -14.87
C HIS A 220 4.62 14.53 -14.58
N HIS A 221 4.73 13.31 -15.09
CA HIS A 221 3.72 12.27 -14.92
C HIS A 221 4.33 10.86 -14.95
N VAL A 222 3.55 9.87 -14.51
CA VAL A 222 3.87 8.44 -14.63
C VAL A 222 2.76 7.76 -15.42
N ALA A 223 3.10 7.06 -16.49
CA ALA A 223 2.15 6.36 -17.34
C ALA A 223 2.09 4.86 -17.02
N LEU A 224 0.87 4.35 -16.92
CA LEU A 224 0.55 2.97 -16.57
C LEU A 224 -0.03 2.27 -17.79
N GLY A 225 0.64 1.21 -18.25
CA GLY A 225 0.19 0.40 -19.37
C GLY A 225 -1.06 -0.41 -18.99
N VAL A 226 -2.10 -0.34 -19.83
CA VAL A 226 -3.36 -1.05 -19.64
C VAL A 226 -3.86 -1.69 -20.94
N SER A 227 -4.55 -2.82 -20.83
CA SER A 227 -5.08 -3.56 -21.99
C SER A 227 -6.42 -3.07 -22.53
N ASN A 228 -7.22 -2.41 -21.69
CA ASN A 228 -8.46 -1.76 -22.09
C ASN A 228 -8.66 -0.45 -21.32
N ILE A 229 -8.25 0.66 -21.92
CA ILE A 229 -8.28 1.99 -21.31
C ILE A 229 -9.70 2.46 -21.04
N GLN A 230 -10.66 2.15 -21.91
CA GLN A 230 -12.06 2.55 -21.74
C GLN A 230 -12.66 1.93 -20.48
N SER A 231 -12.55 0.60 -20.35
CA SER A 231 -13.02 -0.11 -19.15
C SER A 231 -12.30 0.38 -17.90
N ARG A 232 -11.01 0.70 -17.99
CA ARG A 232 -10.23 1.18 -16.86
C ARG A 232 -10.66 2.57 -16.38
N ILE A 233 -10.96 3.49 -17.32
CA ILE A 233 -11.50 4.82 -17.00
C ILE A 233 -12.84 4.67 -16.25
N GLU A 234 -13.74 3.83 -16.75
CA GLU A 234 -15.06 3.60 -16.16
C GLU A 234 -14.96 3.03 -14.74
N GLU A 235 -14.07 2.06 -14.54
CA GLU A 235 -13.81 1.44 -13.24
C GLU A 235 -13.23 2.44 -12.22
N LEU A 236 -12.25 3.25 -12.62
CA LEU A 236 -11.68 4.27 -11.75
C LEU A 236 -12.72 5.34 -11.36
N LYS A 237 -13.57 5.75 -12.31
CA LYS A 237 -14.65 6.69 -12.06
C LYS A 237 -15.70 6.14 -11.10
N SER A 238 -16.11 4.88 -11.24
CA SER A 238 -17.07 4.26 -10.31
C SER A 238 -16.51 4.15 -8.89
N ASN A 239 -15.18 4.06 -8.77
CA ASN A 239 -14.45 4.11 -7.50
C ASN A 239 -14.16 5.54 -7.00
N GLY A 240 -14.73 6.58 -7.64
CA GLY A 240 -14.64 7.97 -7.19
C GLY A 240 -13.34 8.69 -7.59
N ILE A 241 -12.52 8.10 -8.46
CA ILE A 241 -11.33 8.77 -9.01
C ILE A 241 -11.77 9.79 -10.05
N LYS A 242 -11.32 11.04 -9.89
CA LYS A 242 -11.56 12.10 -10.86
C LYS A 242 -10.57 11.96 -12.02
N MET A 243 -11.10 11.93 -13.24
CA MET A 243 -10.30 11.93 -14.46
C MET A 243 -10.16 13.36 -15.02
N ILE A 244 -9.05 13.63 -15.70
CA ILE A 244 -8.91 14.83 -16.54
C ILE A 244 -9.57 14.56 -17.90
N ASN A 245 -9.36 13.36 -18.43
CA ASN A 245 -9.97 12.91 -19.68
C ASN A 245 -11.11 11.93 -19.37
N GLU A 246 -12.34 12.31 -19.69
CA GLU A 246 -13.53 11.48 -19.47
C GLU A 246 -13.63 10.30 -20.47
N ALA A 247 -12.86 10.36 -21.56
CA ALA A 247 -12.68 9.32 -22.58
C ALA A 247 -11.22 9.35 -23.08
N PRO A 248 -10.71 8.26 -23.67
CA PRO A 248 -9.36 8.21 -24.22
C PRO A 248 -9.12 9.28 -25.29
N VAL A 249 -7.92 9.86 -25.31
CA VAL A 249 -7.43 10.78 -26.34
C VAL A 249 -6.19 10.20 -27.00
N ILE A 250 -5.82 10.69 -28.18
CA ILE A 250 -4.59 10.25 -28.85
C ILE A 250 -3.37 10.94 -28.23
N GLY A 251 -2.44 10.12 -27.75
CA GLY A 251 -1.15 10.51 -27.18
C GLY A 251 0.01 10.36 -28.17
N ALA A 252 1.23 10.45 -27.63
CA ALA A 252 2.46 10.25 -28.38
C ALA A 252 2.57 8.79 -28.89
N GLY A 253 3.24 8.57 -30.03
CA GLY A 253 3.31 7.24 -30.66
C GLY A 253 1.97 6.66 -31.12
N GLY A 254 0.88 7.44 -31.13
CA GLY A 254 -0.45 6.97 -31.55
C GLY A 254 -1.23 6.19 -30.48
N ALA A 255 -0.71 6.11 -29.25
CA ALA A 255 -1.37 5.43 -28.14
C ALA A 255 -2.67 6.13 -27.72
N GLN A 256 -3.61 5.36 -27.16
CA GLN A 256 -4.76 5.93 -26.46
C GLN A 256 -4.36 6.23 -25.02
N VAL A 257 -4.60 7.47 -24.58
CA VAL A 257 -4.17 7.96 -23.27
C VAL A 257 -5.29 8.67 -22.51
N ALA A 258 -5.23 8.64 -21.18
CA ALA A 258 -6.13 9.41 -20.31
C ALA A 258 -5.48 9.69 -18.96
N PHE A 259 -5.61 10.91 -18.46
CA PHE A 259 -4.98 11.31 -17.21
C PHE A 259 -5.96 11.27 -16.03
N MET A 260 -5.47 10.82 -14.87
CA MET A 260 -6.12 10.99 -13.58
C MET A 260 -5.84 12.38 -13.03
N HIS A 261 -6.85 13.02 -12.45
CA HIS A 261 -6.65 14.32 -11.82
C HIS A 261 -5.80 14.17 -10.54
N PRO A 262 -4.68 14.92 -10.36
CA PRO A 262 -3.76 14.75 -9.22
C PRO A 262 -4.40 14.89 -7.83
N SER A 263 -5.59 15.48 -7.72
CA SER A 263 -6.32 15.54 -6.45
C SER A 263 -6.79 14.17 -5.95
N SER A 264 -7.00 13.21 -6.85
CA SER A 264 -7.49 11.86 -6.54
C SER A 264 -6.36 10.84 -6.36
N SER A 265 -5.11 11.24 -6.63
CA SER A 265 -3.94 10.36 -6.66
C SER A 265 -2.78 10.94 -5.82
N HIS A 266 -3.11 11.63 -4.73
CA HIS A 266 -2.13 12.18 -3.79
C HIS A 266 -1.04 13.06 -4.47
N LYS A 267 -1.48 13.91 -5.41
CA LYS A 267 -0.66 14.88 -6.17
C LYS A 267 0.26 14.28 -7.24
N VAL A 268 0.19 12.97 -7.50
CA VAL A 268 0.86 12.36 -8.66
C VAL A 268 -0.05 12.47 -9.87
N LEU A 269 0.47 12.97 -10.99
CA LEU A 269 -0.24 12.92 -12.27
C LEU A 269 0.01 11.54 -12.90
N PHE A 270 -1.02 10.70 -12.91
CA PHE A 270 -0.95 9.41 -13.59
C PHE A 270 -1.64 9.48 -14.94
N GLU A 271 -1.03 8.82 -15.92
CA GLU A 271 -1.58 8.57 -17.24
C GLU A 271 -1.92 7.08 -17.36
N LEU A 272 -3.06 6.75 -17.96
CA LEU A 272 -3.35 5.42 -18.48
C LEU A 272 -2.94 5.40 -19.95
N CYS A 273 -2.22 4.37 -20.37
CA CYS A 273 -1.72 4.24 -21.74
C CYS A 273 -2.07 2.85 -22.29
N GLU A 274 -2.83 2.82 -23.39
CA GLU A 274 -3.09 1.63 -24.18
C GLU A 274 -2.44 1.79 -25.56
N LYS A 275 -1.46 0.95 -25.87
CA LYS A 275 -0.78 0.93 -27.16
C LYS A 275 -1.47 0.00 -28.14
N SER A 276 -1.43 0.35 -29.42
CA SER A 276 -1.97 -0.51 -30.46
C SER A 276 -1.09 -1.76 -30.59
N LYS A 277 -1.67 -2.96 -30.73
CA LYS A 277 -0.93 -4.26 -30.79
C LYS A 277 0.17 -4.36 -31.88
N LYS A 278 0.34 -3.35 -32.74
CA LYS A 278 1.41 -3.29 -33.74
C LYS A 278 2.73 -2.71 -33.22
N GLU A 279 2.74 -2.04 -32.07
CA GLU A 279 3.91 -1.32 -31.54
C GLU A 279 4.71 -2.13 -30.48
N GLU A 280 4.29 -3.37 -30.19
CA GLU A 280 4.96 -4.26 -29.22
C GLU A 280 5.98 -5.22 -29.89
N ALA A 281 6.28 -5.04 -31.18
CA ALA A 281 7.17 -5.90 -31.97
C ALA A 281 8.52 -5.23 -32.28
#